data_AF-A0A812RXS8-F1
#
_entry.id   AF-A0A812RXS8-F1
#
_cell.length_a   1.000
_cell.length_b   1.000
_cell.length_c   1.000
_cell.angle_alpha   90.00
_cell.angle_beta   90.00
_cell.angle_gamma   90.00
#
_symmetry.space_group_name_H-M   'P 1'
#
loop_
_entity.id
_entity.type
_entity.pdbx_description
1 polymer ?
#
loop_
_entity_poly.entity_id
_entity_poly.type
_entity_poly.pdbx_seq_one_letter_code
_entity_poly.pdbx_strand_id
1 'polypeptide(L)'
;MLLLLAAAASVVVNLTNDSKREEALSYTTSVAILVLVLINASITSYTEHQAGNALDALAKLSQAEVSVLRDGKPVRLPTVEVVRGDVVVLETGDVVPADVRLLSTSDLKVDEKALTGEPEDVPKNTKIKEQTKLTPENMAFSGCPVASGRCSGVVVATGMDTRIGEIAQMMAKEDDDAGRCSCGSTSSKTPLQENVERLGARIGMAAIVMASAVFIAGVGIGTKDPEFPDSPS
;
A
#
# COMPACT_ATOMS: atom_id res chain seq x y z
N MET A 1 1.44 -2.87 20.06
CA MET A 1 2.68 -2.71 20.85
C MET A 1 2.43 -2.42 22.33
N LEU A 2 1.61 -1.42 22.69
CA LEU A 2 1.37 -1.02 24.08
C LEU A 2 0.81 -2.15 24.98
N LEU A 3 -0.11 -2.97 24.46
CA LEU A 3 -0.67 -4.10 25.21
C LEU A 3 0.33 -5.27 25.40
N LEU A 4 1.25 -5.48 24.47
CA LEU A 4 2.32 -6.47 24.60
C LEU A 4 3.32 -6.07 25.70
N LEU A 5 3.63 -4.77 25.80
CA LEU A 5 4.48 -4.24 26.88
C LEU A 5 3.80 -4.33 28.25
N ALA A 6 2.50 -4.09 28.34
CA ALA A 6 1.74 -4.26 29.58
C ALA A 6 1.70 -5.74 30.03
N ALA A 7 1.51 -6.67 29.10
CA ALA A 7 1.57 -8.11 29.38
C ALA A 7 2.97 -8.55 29.86
N ALA A 8 4.04 -8.08 29.19
CA ALA A 8 5.41 -8.38 29.60
C ALA A 8 5.77 -7.80 30.98
N ALA A 9 5.38 -6.56 31.26
CA ALA A 9 5.58 -5.94 32.58
C ALA A 9 4.83 -6.69 33.69
N SER A 10 3.60 -7.13 33.42
CA SER A 10 2.82 -7.95 34.36
C SER A 10 3.51 -9.28 34.68
N VAL A 11 4.08 -9.95 33.67
CA VAL A 11 4.82 -11.22 33.87
C VAL A 11 6.12 -10.98 34.65
N VAL A 12 6.86 -9.90 34.39
CA VAL A 12 8.10 -9.58 35.12
C VAL A 12 7.81 -9.29 36.60
N VAL A 13 6.79 -8.51 36.91
CA VAL A 13 6.37 -8.25 38.31
C VAL A 13 5.99 -9.57 39.00
N ASN A 14 5.29 -10.46 38.31
CA ASN A 14 4.93 -11.78 38.83
C ASN A 14 6.17 -12.65 39.14
N LEU A 15 7.22 -12.59 38.30
CA LEU A 15 8.47 -13.32 38.54
C LEU A 15 9.36 -12.72 39.64
N THR A 16 9.09 -11.50 40.13
CA THR A 16 9.95 -10.80 41.11
C THR A 16 9.38 -10.76 42.54
N ASN A 17 8.10 -11.06 42.76
CA ASN A 17 7.46 -11.04 44.09
C ASN A 17 7.31 -12.45 44.69
N ASP A 18 7.94 -12.69 45.85
CA ASP A 18 7.93 -13.96 46.62
C ASP A 18 6.96 -13.91 47.84
N SER A 19 5.93 -13.06 47.82
CA SER A 19 4.94 -12.92 48.93
C SER A 19 3.54 -13.45 48.56
N LYS A 20 3.17 -14.56 49.22
CA LYS A 20 2.08 -15.51 48.92
C LYS A 20 0.61 -15.03 49.06
N ARG A 21 0.27 -13.74 48.94
CA ARG A 21 -1.14 -13.28 48.94
C ARG A 21 -1.58 -12.48 47.71
N GLU A 22 -0.67 -12.13 46.80
CA GLU A 22 -0.99 -11.52 45.50
C GLU A 22 -1.14 -12.53 44.34
N GLU A 23 -0.86 -13.83 44.56
CA GLU A 23 -0.79 -14.86 43.49
C GLU A 23 -2.12 -15.05 42.71
N ALA A 24 -3.28 -14.95 43.36
CA ALA A 24 -4.57 -15.24 42.70
C ALA A 24 -5.08 -14.09 41.81
N LEU A 25 -4.88 -12.84 42.26
CA LEU A 25 -5.24 -11.65 41.47
C LEU A 25 -4.24 -11.42 40.34
N SER A 26 -2.95 -11.70 40.56
CA SER A 26 -1.91 -11.54 39.53
C SER A 26 -2.07 -12.53 38.37
N TYR A 27 -2.26 -13.83 38.65
CA TYR A 27 -2.39 -14.84 37.58
C TYR A 27 -3.66 -14.63 36.73
N THR A 28 -4.79 -14.33 37.38
CA THR A 28 -6.06 -14.05 36.67
C THR A 28 -5.95 -12.81 35.80
N THR A 29 -5.27 -11.77 36.30
CA THR A 29 -5.07 -10.51 35.55
C THR A 29 -4.14 -10.69 34.36
N SER A 30 -3.00 -11.39 34.53
CA SER A 30 -2.08 -11.68 33.42
C SER A 30 -2.76 -12.53 32.33
N VAL A 31 -3.52 -13.56 32.73
CA VAL A 31 -4.29 -14.40 31.79
C VAL A 31 -5.36 -13.58 31.07
N ALA A 32 -6.10 -12.72 31.77
CA ALA A 32 -7.12 -11.86 31.16
C ALA A 32 -6.54 -10.88 30.13
N ILE A 33 -5.38 -10.26 30.43
CA ILE A 33 -4.68 -9.36 29.50
C ILE A 33 -4.17 -10.14 28.28
N LEU A 34 -3.61 -11.34 28.49
CA LEU A 34 -3.11 -12.18 27.39
C LEU A 34 -4.24 -12.61 26.45
N VAL A 35 -5.40 -13.01 27.00
CA VAL A 35 -6.60 -13.33 26.22
C VAL A 35 -7.09 -12.10 25.44
N LEU A 36 -7.14 -10.92 26.06
CA LEU A 36 -7.53 -9.67 25.39
C LEU A 36 -6.60 -9.33 24.20
N VAL A 37 -5.29 -9.50 24.38
CA VAL A 37 -4.29 -9.29 23.33
C VAL A 37 -4.50 -10.26 22.17
N LEU A 38 -4.71 -11.54 22.45
CA LEU A 38 -4.95 -12.56 21.42
C LEU A 38 -6.23 -12.26 20.64
N ILE A 39 -7.31 -11.87 21.31
CA ILE A 39 -8.57 -11.49 20.67
C ILE A 39 -8.35 -10.27 19.75
N ASN A 40 -7.70 -9.22 20.23
CA ASN A 40 -7.45 -8.01 19.43
C ASN A 40 -6.55 -8.31 18.22
N ALA A 41 -5.47 -9.07 18.40
CA ALA A 41 -4.58 -9.45 17.30
C ALA A 41 -5.30 -10.27 16.24
N SER A 42 -6.17 -11.20 16.68
CA SER A 42 -6.95 -12.05 15.78
C SER A 42 -7.96 -11.24 14.97
N ILE A 43 -8.68 -10.31 15.62
CA ILE A 43 -9.63 -9.41 14.94
C ILE A 43 -8.89 -8.54 13.92
N THR A 44 -7.78 -7.91 14.31
CA THR A 44 -6.99 -7.05 13.41
C THR A 44 -6.49 -7.82 12.19
N SER A 45 -5.91 -9.01 12.38
CA SER A 45 -5.44 -9.85 11.28
C SER A 45 -6.60 -10.27 10.37
N TYR A 46 -7.75 -10.64 10.92
CA TYR A 46 -8.92 -11.01 10.10
C TYR A 46 -9.45 -9.83 9.26
N THR A 47 -9.53 -8.63 9.85
CA THR A 47 -9.99 -7.43 9.13
C THR A 47 -9.04 -7.02 8.00
N GLU A 48 -7.74 -7.22 8.19
CA GLU A 48 -6.72 -6.90 7.19
C GLU A 48 -6.79 -7.85 5.99
N HIS A 49 -6.96 -9.14 6.25
CA HIS A 49 -7.12 -10.15 5.19
C HIS A 49 -8.41 -9.95 4.38
N GLN A 50 -9.52 -9.60 5.05
CA GLN A 50 -10.79 -9.36 4.38
C GLN A 50 -10.74 -8.12 3.47
N ALA A 51 -10.06 -7.06 3.90
CA ALA A 51 -9.84 -5.86 3.09
C ALA A 51 -9.00 -6.16 1.84
N GLY A 52 -7.93 -6.95 1.98
CA GLY A 52 -7.08 -7.36 0.85
C GLY A 52 -7.84 -8.18 -0.21
N ASN A 53 -8.64 -9.15 0.23
CA ASN A 53 -9.37 -10.04 -0.68
C ASN A 53 -10.44 -9.31 -1.51
N ALA A 54 -11.11 -8.30 -0.94
CA ALA A 54 -12.11 -7.52 -1.67
C ALA A 54 -11.46 -6.71 -2.81
N LEU A 55 -10.28 -6.12 -2.56
CA LEU A 55 -9.51 -5.40 -3.57
C LEU A 55 -9.02 -6.33 -4.69
N ASP A 56 -8.51 -7.51 -4.35
CA ASP A 56 -8.00 -8.49 -5.32
C ASP A 56 -9.13 -9.09 -6.18
N ALA A 57 -10.33 -9.27 -5.61
CA ALA A 57 -11.51 -9.69 -6.35
C ALA A 57 -12.02 -8.60 -7.31
N LEU A 58 -12.01 -7.33 -6.92
CA LEU A 58 -12.31 -6.21 -7.83
C LEU A 58 -11.30 -6.14 -8.97
N ALA A 59 -10.00 -6.33 -8.68
CA ALA A 59 -8.94 -6.34 -9.69
C ALA A 59 -9.14 -7.46 -10.72
N LYS A 60 -9.56 -8.66 -10.27
CA LYS A 60 -9.85 -9.81 -11.15
C LYS A 60 -11.10 -9.64 -12.01
N LEU A 61 -12.15 -9.01 -11.48
CA LEU A 61 -13.40 -8.75 -12.23
C LEU A 61 -13.25 -7.63 -13.28
N SER A 62 -12.22 -6.78 -13.16
CA SER A 62 -11.92 -5.68 -14.08
C SER A 62 -10.88 -6.03 -15.15
N GLN A 63 -10.54 -7.30 -15.34
CA GLN A 63 -9.54 -7.69 -16.33
C GLN A 63 -10.05 -7.42 -17.75
N ALA A 64 -9.61 -6.29 -18.31
CA ALA A 64 -9.85 -5.95 -19.70
C ALA A 64 -9.26 -7.04 -20.61
N GLU A 65 -10.05 -7.55 -21.55
CA GLU A 65 -9.58 -8.43 -22.60
C GLU A 65 -9.11 -7.62 -23.81
N VAL A 66 -8.09 -8.13 -24.51
CA VAL A 66 -7.66 -7.55 -25.78
C VAL A 66 -7.52 -8.62 -26.85
N SER A 67 -7.80 -8.24 -28.10
CA SER A 67 -7.61 -9.09 -29.27
C SER A 67 -6.18 -8.97 -29.77
N VAL A 68 -5.45 -10.08 -29.80
CA VAL A 68 -4.11 -10.17 -30.39
C VAL A 68 -4.08 -11.17 -31.54
N LEU A 69 -3.12 -11.03 -32.43
CA LEU A 69 -2.84 -11.97 -33.50
C LEU A 69 -1.67 -12.86 -33.11
N ARG A 70 -1.95 -14.11 -32.74
CA ARG A 70 -0.94 -15.16 -32.47
C ARG A 70 -1.16 -16.31 -33.45
N ASP A 71 -0.07 -16.83 -34.03
CA ASP A 71 -0.11 -17.88 -35.06
C ASP A 71 -1.05 -17.57 -36.25
N GLY A 72 -1.16 -16.29 -36.61
CA GLY A 72 -2.01 -15.81 -37.70
C GLY A 72 -3.51 -15.85 -37.42
N LYS A 73 -3.93 -16.13 -36.18
CA LYS A 73 -5.34 -16.14 -35.76
C LYS A 73 -5.59 -15.09 -34.68
N PRO A 74 -6.75 -14.40 -34.72
CA PRO A 74 -7.15 -13.50 -33.64
C PRO A 74 -7.52 -14.34 -32.41
N VAL A 75 -6.89 -14.03 -31.28
CA VAL A 75 -7.11 -14.64 -29.97
C VAL A 75 -7.40 -13.53 -28.98
N ARG A 76 -8.49 -13.65 -28.22
CA ARG A 76 -8.75 -12.77 -27.08
C ARG A 76 -8.07 -13.33 -25.85
N LEU A 77 -7.31 -12.47 -25.16
CA LEU A 77 -6.66 -12.82 -23.91
C LEU A 77 -6.68 -11.65 -22.93
N PRO A 78 -6.54 -11.92 -21.63
CA PRO A 78 -6.48 -10.89 -20.60
C PRO A 78 -5.32 -9.91 -20.88
N THR A 79 -5.53 -8.61 -20.68
CA THR A 79 -4.50 -7.57 -20.90
C THR A 79 -3.17 -7.88 -20.18
N VAL A 80 -3.22 -8.54 -19.03
CA VAL A 80 -2.05 -8.96 -18.25
C VAL A 80 -1.18 -10.03 -18.91
N GLU A 81 -1.72 -10.76 -19.89
CA GLU A 81 -1.00 -11.79 -20.66
C GLU A 81 -0.38 -11.26 -21.96
N VAL A 82 -0.53 -9.96 -22.23
CA VAL A 82 0.07 -9.28 -23.39
C VAL A 82 1.56 -9.12 -23.16
N VAL A 83 2.35 -9.51 -24.15
CA VAL A 83 3.81 -9.41 -24.11
C VAL A 83 4.36 -8.57 -25.26
N ARG A 84 5.58 -8.08 -25.11
CA ARG A 84 6.29 -7.39 -26.19
C ARG A 84 6.39 -8.31 -27.41
N GLY A 85 6.12 -7.75 -28.59
CA GLY A 85 6.08 -8.49 -29.85
C GLY A 85 4.71 -9.02 -30.25
N ASP A 86 3.72 -9.03 -29.35
CA ASP A 86 2.34 -9.33 -29.74
C ASP A 86 1.82 -8.28 -30.73
N VAL A 87 1.03 -8.72 -31.71
CA VAL A 87 0.31 -7.82 -32.61
C VAL A 87 -1.10 -7.64 -32.09
N VAL A 88 -1.40 -6.47 -31.53
CA VAL A 88 -2.74 -6.14 -31.03
C VAL A 88 -3.60 -5.58 -32.17
N VAL A 89 -4.90 -5.82 -32.08
CA VAL A 89 -5.91 -5.25 -32.96
C VAL A 89 -6.91 -4.50 -32.11
N LEU A 90 -7.01 -3.19 -32.31
CA LEU A 90 -7.82 -2.30 -31.47
C LEU A 90 -8.88 -1.61 -32.31
N GLU A 91 -10.08 -1.53 -31.76
CA GLU A 91 -11.25 -0.87 -32.34
C GLU A 91 -11.74 0.27 -31.44
N THR A 92 -12.70 1.05 -31.94
CA THR A 92 -13.28 2.17 -31.18
C THR A 92 -13.88 1.68 -29.86
N GLY A 93 -13.51 2.33 -28.76
CA GLY A 93 -13.92 1.98 -27.41
C GLY A 93 -12.93 1.06 -26.68
N ASP A 94 -11.97 0.45 -27.37
CA ASP A 94 -10.92 -0.33 -26.72
C ASP A 94 -9.92 0.58 -25.99
N VAL A 95 -9.41 0.10 -24.86
CA VAL A 95 -8.29 0.73 -24.16
C VAL A 95 -7.00 0.09 -24.64
N VAL A 96 -6.02 0.91 -25.00
CA VAL A 96 -4.71 0.44 -25.45
C VAL A 96 -4.02 -0.32 -24.29
N PRO A 97 -3.70 -1.62 -24.44
CA PRO A 97 -3.25 -2.48 -23.32
C PRO A 97 -1.79 -2.23 -22.89
N ALA A 98 -0.99 -1.68 -23.79
CA ALA A 98 0.46 -1.56 -23.70
C ALA A 98 0.94 -0.51 -24.71
N ASP A 99 2.19 -0.08 -24.65
CA ASP A 99 2.69 0.85 -25.68
C ASP A 99 2.87 0.09 -27.00
N VAL A 100 2.23 0.61 -28.04
CA VAL A 100 2.05 -0.09 -29.32
C VAL A 100 2.55 0.77 -30.47
N ARG A 101 3.36 0.15 -31.33
CA ARG A 101 3.78 0.71 -32.60
C ARG A 101 2.77 0.37 -33.69
N LEU A 102 2.17 1.38 -34.29
CA LEU A 102 1.11 1.21 -35.28
C LEU A 102 1.65 0.64 -36.60
N LEU A 103 1.04 -0.45 -37.07
CA LEU A 103 1.32 -1.12 -38.34
C LEU A 103 0.27 -0.78 -39.40
N SER A 104 -1.00 -0.68 -39.00
CA SER A 104 -2.09 -0.21 -39.85
C SER A 104 -3.07 0.65 -39.07
N THR A 105 -3.66 1.64 -39.72
CA THR A 105 -4.61 2.58 -39.12
C THR A 105 -5.71 2.91 -40.12
N SER A 106 -6.96 2.92 -39.67
CA SER A 106 -8.13 3.35 -40.45
C SER A 106 -8.87 4.39 -39.63
N ASP A 107 -8.75 5.67 -40.02
CA ASP A 107 -9.33 6.84 -39.32
C ASP A 107 -9.13 6.82 -37.80
N LEU A 108 -7.93 6.39 -37.39
CA LEU A 108 -7.59 6.18 -35.98
C LEU A 108 -7.42 7.52 -35.26
N LYS A 109 -8.17 7.70 -34.17
CA LYS A 109 -7.96 8.74 -33.16
C LYS A 109 -7.89 8.12 -31.78
N VAL A 110 -6.99 8.63 -30.95
CA VAL A 110 -6.75 8.14 -29.59
C VAL A 110 -6.88 9.33 -28.63
N ASP A 111 -7.60 9.11 -27.54
CA ASP A 111 -7.68 10.06 -26.43
C ASP A 111 -6.42 9.90 -25.57
N GLU A 112 -5.52 10.88 -25.65
CA GLU A 112 -4.26 10.88 -24.90
C GLU A 112 -4.35 11.66 -23.59
N LYS A 113 -5.53 12.07 -23.14
CA LYS A 113 -5.72 12.88 -21.93
C LYS A 113 -5.09 12.26 -20.70
N ALA A 114 -5.09 10.94 -20.61
CA ALA A 114 -4.45 10.21 -19.50
C ALA A 114 -2.93 10.41 -19.42
N LEU A 115 -2.27 10.67 -20.56
CA LEU A 115 -0.81 10.80 -20.65
C LEU A 115 -0.35 12.26 -20.84
N THR A 116 -1.10 13.06 -21.60
CA THR A 116 -0.74 14.45 -21.94
C THR A 116 -1.52 15.49 -21.13
N GLY A 117 -2.67 15.12 -20.56
CA GLY A 117 -3.60 16.04 -19.90
C GLY A 117 -4.46 16.87 -20.86
N GLU A 118 -4.25 16.75 -22.17
CA GLU A 118 -4.96 17.53 -23.18
C GLU A 118 -6.27 16.83 -23.58
N PRO A 119 -7.39 17.56 -23.73
CA PRO A 119 -8.71 16.98 -23.97
C PRO A 119 -9.00 16.63 -25.44
N GLU A 120 -8.09 16.94 -26.38
CA GLU A 120 -8.31 16.76 -27.81
C GLU A 120 -7.82 15.38 -28.28
N ASP A 121 -8.67 14.65 -29.01
CA ASP A 121 -8.31 13.38 -29.62
C ASP A 121 -7.21 13.54 -30.67
N VAL A 122 -6.14 12.76 -30.54
CA VAL A 122 -4.98 12.87 -31.43
C VAL A 122 -5.11 11.90 -32.60
N PRO A 123 -5.07 12.37 -33.86
CA PRO A 123 -5.07 11.50 -35.03
C PRO A 123 -3.75 10.73 -35.14
N LYS A 124 -3.85 9.44 -35.41
CA LYS A 124 -2.72 8.52 -35.47
C LYS A 124 -2.52 7.94 -36.87
N ASN A 125 -1.27 7.67 -37.24
CA ASN A 125 -0.90 7.15 -38.55
C ASN A 125 0.35 6.29 -38.48
N THR A 126 0.66 5.51 -39.51
CA THR A 126 1.82 4.61 -39.51
C THR A 126 3.14 5.28 -39.91
N LYS A 127 3.11 6.55 -40.34
CA LYS A 127 4.28 7.22 -40.92
C LYS A 127 5.29 7.61 -39.86
N ILE A 128 6.57 7.46 -40.17
CA ILE A 128 7.66 7.94 -39.31
C ILE A 128 7.92 9.39 -39.69
N LYS A 129 7.72 10.30 -38.73
CA LYS A 129 8.10 11.71 -38.82
C LYS A 129 9.22 11.95 -37.82
N GLU A 130 9.97 13.04 -38.00
CA GLU A 130 10.90 13.51 -36.98
C GLU A 130 10.20 13.73 -35.65
N GLN A 131 10.87 13.32 -34.58
CA GLN A 131 10.32 13.26 -33.24
C GLN A 131 10.17 14.67 -32.66
N THR A 132 9.04 15.30 -32.98
CA THR A 132 8.70 16.68 -32.59
C THR A 132 7.76 16.75 -31.39
N LYS A 133 7.11 15.63 -31.06
CA LYS A 133 6.14 15.51 -29.96
C LYS A 133 6.58 14.41 -28.99
N LEU A 134 6.20 14.58 -27.71
CA LEU A 134 6.39 13.57 -26.67
C LEU A 134 5.65 12.26 -27.01
N THR A 135 4.49 12.39 -27.66
CA THR A 135 3.66 11.29 -28.17
C THR A 135 3.68 11.24 -29.71
N PRO A 136 4.57 10.44 -30.32
CA PRO A 136 4.57 10.22 -31.76
C PRO A 136 3.21 9.74 -32.30
N GLU A 137 2.82 10.24 -33.48
CA GLU A 137 1.56 9.88 -34.16
C GLU A 137 1.51 8.40 -34.60
N ASN A 138 2.66 7.72 -34.63
CA ASN A 138 2.83 6.33 -35.02
C ASN A 138 2.90 5.36 -33.85
N MET A 139 2.54 5.84 -32.68
CA MET A 139 2.40 5.04 -31.47
C MET A 139 1.05 5.31 -30.81
N ALA A 140 0.53 4.26 -30.18
CA ALA A 140 -0.56 4.34 -29.21
C ALA A 140 -0.01 3.93 -27.84
N PHE A 141 -0.48 4.58 -26.77
CA PHE A 141 0.11 4.45 -25.44
C PHE A 141 -0.82 3.73 -24.47
N SER A 142 -0.25 2.95 -23.57
CA SER A 142 -0.97 2.19 -22.56
C SER A 142 -1.96 3.07 -21.77
N GLY A 143 -3.19 2.61 -21.60
CA GLY A 143 -4.24 3.29 -20.83
C GLY A 143 -4.99 4.40 -21.59
N CYS A 144 -4.59 4.73 -22.82
CA CYS A 144 -5.29 5.69 -23.67
C CYS A 144 -6.42 4.97 -24.45
N PRO A 145 -7.69 5.42 -24.41
CA PRO A 145 -8.76 4.80 -25.16
C PRO A 145 -8.75 5.20 -26.64
N VAL A 146 -9.20 4.27 -27.50
CA VAL A 146 -9.41 4.52 -28.92
C VAL A 146 -10.73 5.27 -29.11
N ALA A 147 -10.62 6.56 -29.39
CA ALA A 147 -11.77 7.45 -29.58
C ALA A 147 -12.54 7.16 -30.87
N SER A 148 -11.83 6.85 -31.97
CA SER A 148 -12.45 6.45 -33.23
C SER A 148 -11.52 5.62 -34.12
N GLY A 149 -12.11 4.86 -35.03
CA GLY A 149 -11.40 4.09 -36.04
C GLY A 149 -10.96 2.71 -35.57
N ARG A 150 -9.99 2.14 -36.28
CA ARG A 150 -9.40 0.84 -35.99
C ARG A 150 -7.91 0.84 -36.33
N CYS A 151 -7.14 0.04 -35.62
CA CYS A 151 -5.74 -0.17 -35.94
C CYS A 151 -5.25 -1.59 -35.63
N SER A 152 -4.08 -1.88 -36.16
CA SER A 152 -3.24 -2.97 -35.67
C SER A 152 -1.83 -2.45 -35.39
N GLY A 153 -1.16 -3.05 -34.42
CA GLY A 153 0.17 -2.61 -34.05
C GLY A 153 0.92 -3.65 -33.23
N VAL A 154 2.24 -3.54 -33.22
CA VAL A 154 3.12 -4.40 -32.42
C VAL A 154 3.39 -3.78 -31.06
N VAL A 155 3.27 -4.57 -30.00
CA VAL A 155 3.56 -4.14 -28.63
C VAL A 155 5.08 -3.95 -28.48
N VAL A 156 5.49 -2.76 -28.05
CA VAL A 156 6.91 -2.40 -27.86
C VAL A 156 7.32 -2.34 -26.39
N ALA A 157 6.41 -1.96 -25.50
CA ALA A 157 6.65 -1.94 -24.06
C ALA A 157 5.37 -2.27 -23.28
N THR A 158 5.51 -2.93 -22.13
CA THR A 158 4.43 -3.46 -21.29
C THR A 158 4.68 -3.13 -19.83
N GLY A 159 3.62 -3.01 -19.03
CA GLY A 159 3.73 -2.77 -17.59
C GLY A 159 4.53 -1.51 -17.25
N MET A 160 5.48 -1.64 -16.32
CA MET A 160 6.28 -0.51 -15.82
C MET A 160 7.26 0.08 -16.83
N ASP A 161 7.48 -0.58 -17.98
CA ASP A 161 8.33 -0.05 -19.06
C ASP A 161 7.55 0.79 -20.09
N THR A 162 6.22 0.88 -19.97
CA THR A 162 5.40 1.78 -20.79
C THR A 162 5.64 3.24 -20.40
N ARG A 163 5.26 4.21 -21.23
CA ARG A 163 5.33 5.64 -20.87
C ARG A 163 4.63 5.96 -19.57
N ILE A 164 3.43 5.43 -19.37
CA ILE A 164 2.67 5.65 -18.13
C ILE A 164 3.31 4.90 -16.94
N GLY A 165 3.92 3.74 -17.20
CA GLY A 165 4.71 2.98 -16.24
C GLY A 165 5.99 3.70 -15.82
N GLU A 166 6.71 4.32 -16.74
CA GLU A 166 7.88 5.16 -16.48
C GLU A 166 7.49 6.34 -15.58
N ILE A 167 6.36 7.00 -15.86
CA ILE A 167 5.82 8.07 -15.02
C ILE A 167 5.51 7.54 -13.61
N ALA A 168 4.82 6.40 -13.50
CA ALA A 168 4.52 5.79 -12.20
C ALA A 168 5.79 5.41 -11.42
N GLN A 169 6.83 4.91 -12.09
CA GLN A 169 8.12 4.63 -11.47
C GLN A 169 8.82 5.89 -10.96
N MET A 170 8.78 6.99 -11.71
CA MET A 170 9.38 8.26 -11.29
C MET A 170 8.68 8.80 -10.05
N MET A 171 7.34 8.75 -10.01
CA MET A 171 6.57 9.15 -8.82
C MET A 171 6.92 8.28 -7.60
N ALA A 172 7.00 6.96 -7.77
CA ALA A 172 7.33 6.05 -6.68
C ALA A 172 8.77 6.25 -6.15
N LYS A 173 9.74 6.58 -7.01
CA LYS A 173 11.12 6.86 -6.58
C LYS A 173 11.28 8.21 -5.88
N GLU A 174 10.52 9.22 -6.28
CA GLU A 174 10.53 10.53 -5.61
C GLU A 174 10.00 10.43 -4.18
N ASP A 175 9.06 9.52 -3.91
CA ASP A 175 8.59 9.27 -2.55
C ASP A 175 9.64 8.64 -1.61
N ASP A 176 10.59 7.86 -2.16
CA ASP A 176 11.67 7.22 -1.39
C ASP A 176 12.82 8.20 -1.05
N ASP A 177 13.06 9.22 -1.89
CA ASP A 177 14.23 10.12 -1.78
C ASP A 177 13.87 11.56 -1.35
N ALA A 178 12.60 12.00 -1.48
CA ALA A 178 12.18 13.36 -1.18
C ALA A 178 11.13 13.41 -0.05
N GLY A 179 11.61 13.61 1.18
CA GLY A 179 10.77 13.91 2.35
C GLY A 179 9.97 15.22 2.30
N ARG A 180 9.63 15.78 1.13
CA ARG A 180 8.80 17.00 0.97
C ARG A 180 8.14 17.09 -0.41
N CYS A 181 7.15 16.24 -0.74
CA CYS A 181 5.95 16.71 -1.44
C CYS A 181 4.83 15.68 -1.36
N SER A 182 3.61 16.21 -1.23
CA SER A 182 2.41 15.49 -0.78
C SER A 182 1.46 15.29 -1.96
N CYS A 183 1.56 14.18 -2.67
CA CYS A 183 0.44 13.60 -3.42
C CYS A 183 0.72 12.19 -3.95
N GLY A 184 0.67 11.17 -3.09
CA GLY A 184 0.42 9.79 -3.59
C GLY A 184 1.08 8.64 -2.85
N SER A 185 0.44 8.18 -1.77
CA SER A 185 0.35 6.75 -1.39
C SER A 185 1.63 5.91 -1.23
N THR A 186 2.69 6.47 -0.68
CA THR A 186 3.68 5.69 0.08
C THR A 186 3.80 6.31 1.47
N SER A 187 4.06 5.43 2.45
CA SER A 187 3.86 5.63 3.88
C SER A 187 4.82 6.67 4.52
N SER A 188 4.89 7.88 3.99
CA SER A 188 5.35 9.04 4.75
C SER A 188 4.25 9.41 5.75
N LYS A 189 4.55 9.30 7.04
CA LYS A 189 3.61 9.65 8.11
C LYS A 189 3.10 11.07 7.86
N THR A 190 1.79 11.24 7.82
CA THR A 190 1.22 12.58 7.60
C THR A 190 1.71 13.52 8.71
N PRO A 191 1.90 14.82 8.43
CA PRO A 191 2.36 15.77 9.45
C PRO A 191 1.43 15.81 10.67
N LEU A 192 0.16 15.43 10.51
CA LEU A 192 -0.77 15.25 11.62
C LEU A 192 -0.51 13.96 12.41
N GLN A 193 -0.28 12.82 11.74
CA GLN A 193 0.10 11.56 12.41
C GLN A 193 1.41 11.68 13.17
N GLU A 194 2.42 12.36 12.63
CA GLU A 194 3.69 12.58 13.33
C GLU A 194 3.47 13.39 14.63
N ASN A 195 2.62 14.40 14.59
CA ASN A 195 2.27 15.17 15.78
C ASN A 195 1.47 14.36 16.81
N VAL A 196 0.55 13.50 16.36
CA VAL A 196 -0.21 12.59 17.25
C VAL A 196 0.71 11.54 17.88
N GLU A 197 1.65 10.97 17.12
CA GLU A 197 2.65 10.05 17.66
C GLU A 197 3.60 10.73 18.64
N ARG A 198 4.07 11.94 18.33
CA ARG A 198 4.91 12.74 19.25
C ARG A 198 4.17 13.08 20.54
N LEU A 199 2.88 13.41 20.46
CA LEU A 199 2.02 13.63 21.62
C LEU A 199 1.87 12.34 22.44
N GLY A 200 1.57 11.22 21.76
CA GLY A 200 1.46 9.90 22.39
C GLY A 200 2.76 9.48 23.09
N ALA A 201 3.91 9.70 22.46
CA ALA A 201 5.22 9.40 23.02
C ALA A 201 5.54 10.27 24.25
N ARG A 202 5.21 11.57 24.22
CA ARG A 202 5.40 12.46 25.38
C ARG A 202 4.52 12.07 26.56
N ILE A 203 3.24 11.76 26.31
CA ILE A 203 2.31 11.31 27.36
C ILE A 203 2.78 9.96 27.93
N GLY A 204 3.18 9.02 27.06
CA GLY A 204 3.72 7.72 27.49
C GLY A 204 4.98 7.83 28.34
N MET A 205 5.94 8.69 27.94
CA MET A 205 7.15 8.96 28.71
C MET A 205 6.84 9.60 30.07
N ALA A 206 5.91 10.56 30.12
CA ALA A 206 5.48 11.17 31.38
C ALA A 206 4.86 10.15 32.34
N ALA A 207 4.03 9.22 31.84
CA ALA A 207 3.43 8.16 32.64
C ALA A 207 4.50 7.22 33.22
N ILE A 208 5.51 6.83 32.44
CA ILE A 208 6.62 5.98 32.91
C ILE A 208 7.43 6.70 33.98
N VAL A 209 7.78 7.98 33.79
CA VAL A 209 8.52 8.78 34.79
C VAL A 209 7.75 8.87 36.09
N MET A 210 6.44 9.13 36.03
CA MET A 210 5.59 9.25 37.21
C MET A 210 5.48 7.93 37.96
N ALA A 211 5.26 6.81 37.25
CA ALA A 211 5.24 5.47 37.84
C ALA A 211 6.58 5.10 38.50
N SER A 212 7.70 5.43 37.84
CA SER A 212 9.05 5.20 38.36
C SER A 212 9.32 6.02 39.63
N ALA A 213 8.91 7.29 39.65
CA ALA A 213 9.07 8.17 40.80
C ALA A 213 8.28 7.65 42.02
N VAL A 214 7.03 7.21 41.81
CA VAL A 214 6.21 6.62 42.87
C VAL A 214 6.84 5.32 43.40
N PHE A 215 7.35 4.47 42.50
CA PHE A 215 8.02 3.22 42.89
C PHE A 215 9.27 3.49 43.74
N ILE A 216 10.13 4.43 43.32
CA ILE A 216 11.34 4.82 44.07
C ILE A 216 10.97 5.44 45.42
N ALA A 217 9.96 6.32 45.46
CA ALA A 217 9.49 6.91 46.70
C ALA A 217 8.92 5.86 47.66
N GLY A 218 8.17 4.88 47.15
CA GLY A 218 7.65 3.76 47.95
C GLY A 218 8.77 2.92 48.58
N VAL A 219 9.78 2.56 47.78
CA VAL A 219 10.97 1.85 48.27
C VAL A 219 11.76 2.70 49.28
N GLY A 220 11.92 3.99 49.02
CA GLY A 220 12.71 4.91 49.86
C GLY A 220 12.03 5.33 51.16
N ILE A 221 10.70 5.42 51.20
CA ILE A 221 9.93 5.66 52.43
C ILE A 221 9.94 4.42 53.32
N GLY A 222 10.31 3.25 52.79
CA GLY A 222 10.40 2.01 53.56
C GLY A 222 9.07 1.73 54.26
N THR A 223 7.95 1.91 53.55
CA THR A 223 6.62 1.64 54.10
C THR A 223 6.58 0.19 54.55
N LYS A 224 6.69 -0.03 55.87
CA LYS A 224 6.36 -1.31 56.49
C LYS A 224 4.95 -1.66 56.08
N ASP A 225 4.77 -2.89 55.60
CA ASP A 225 3.45 -3.45 55.31
C ASP A 225 2.50 -3.11 56.46
N PRO A 226 1.42 -2.34 56.21
CA PRO A 226 0.46 -2.01 57.26
C PRO A 226 -0.30 -3.24 57.77
N GLU A 227 -0.14 -4.40 57.11
CA GLU A 227 -0.71 -5.67 57.55
C GLU A 227 0.12 -6.39 58.63
N PHE A 228 1.44 -6.17 58.77
CA PHE A 228 2.26 -6.84 59.79
C PHE A 228 3.38 -5.94 60.37
N PRO A 229 3.13 -5.24 61.49
CA PRO A 229 4.07 -4.25 62.04
C PRO A 229 5.36 -4.83 62.67
N ASP A 230 5.38 -6.12 63.03
CA ASP A 230 6.49 -6.75 63.76
C ASP A 230 7.02 -8.03 63.07
N SER A 231 7.97 -7.86 62.15
CA SER A 231 8.97 -8.89 61.86
C SER A 231 10.34 -8.23 61.69
N PRO A 232 11.40 -8.71 62.38
CA PRO A 232 12.72 -8.09 62.31
C PRO A 232 13.46 -8.47 61.02
N SER A 233 14.36 -7.56 60.62
CA SER A 233 15.21 -7.56 59.42
C SER A 233 16.05 -8.81 59.22
#